data_AF-A0A3C1KJT5-F1
#
_entry.id   AF-A0A3C1KJT5-F1
#
_cell.length_a   1.000
_cell.length_b   1.000
_cell.length_c   1.000
_cell.angle_alpha   90.00
_cell.angle_beta   90.00
_cell.angle_gamma   90.00
#
_symmetry.space_group_name_H-M   'P 1'
#
loop_
_entity.id
_entity.type
_entity.pdbx_description
1 polymer ?
#
loop_
_entity_poly.entity_id
_entity_poly.type
_entity_poly.pdbx_seq_one_letter_code
_entity_poly.pdbx_strand_id
1 'polypeptide(L)'
;MPTAAGACSRLCIPGDPVIVPAPLPADSGRDPLWRPEQQFTSTQLAAPRRRWLLDDGSLTARLVALDAGAFSVRRLYQGWQVPLPSEQRLLQVPARQRALVREVLLRLDGQAVVFARSVFPISSLNGELAHLRKLQHRSLGAILFRYPGMQRSPFELARLSGHSAYMAPWVRQEVPAWARRSCFDIRGKRLLVSEVFLQEFTPWDASLAVHRSRRGTVSAAIHRIKQ
;
A
#
# COMPACT_ATOMS: atom_id res chain seq x y z
N MET A 1 -1.04 3.30 71.55
CA MET A 1 0.12 3.40 70.64
C MET A 1 0.22 2.11 69.84
N PRO A 2 -0.30 2.04 68.60
CA PRO A 2 -0.05 0.87 67.76
C PRO A 2 0.53 1.22 66.37
N THR A 3 1.25 0.21 65.89
CA THR A 3 1.46 -0.27 64.50
C THR A 3 2.37 0.47 63.52
N ALA A 4 3.35 -0.30 63.07
CA ALA A 4 4.20 -0.10 61.90
C ALA A 4 3.56 -0.66 60.61
N ALA A 5 4.24 -0.37 59.50
CA ALA A 5 4.24 -1.03 58.18
C ALA A 5 3.26 -0.51 57.11
N GLY A 6 3.84 -0.13 55.96
CA GLY A 6 3.11 0.11 54.72
C GLY A 6 3.79 1.06 53.73
N ALA A 7 5.08 0.89 53.42
CA ALA A 7 5.70 1.58 52.30
C ALA A 7 5.23 0.94 50.97
N CYS A 8 4.44 1.67 50.18
CA CYS A 8 4.09 1.29 48.82
C CYS A 8 4.61 2.36 47.85
N SER A 9 5.90 2.27 47.53
CA SER A 9 6.53 3.06 46.47
C SER A 9 6.03 2.57 45.12
N ARG A 10 5.03 3.26 44.55
CA ARG A 10 4.64 3.08 43.14
C ARG A 10 5.77 3.61 42.26
N LEU A 11 6.45 2.68 41.58
CA LEU A 11 7.32 2.96 40.45
C LEU A 11 6.52 3.69 39.36
N CYS A 12 6.80 4.98 39.19
CA CYS A 12 6.40 5.74 38.01
C CYS A 12 7.23 5.23 36.81
N ILE A 13 6.60 4.50 35.91
CA ILE A 13 7.18 4.20 34.58
C ILE A 13 7.02 5.49 33.76
N PRO A 14 8.11 6.09 33.21
CA PRO A 14 7.99 7.25 32.35
C PRO A 14 7.30 6.84 31.06
N GLY A 15 6.18 7.51 30.75
CA GLY A 15 5.42 7.27 29.54
C GLY A 15 6.24 7.53 28.28
N ASP A 16 6.19 6.60 27.34
CA ASP A 16 6.69 6.79 25.99
C ASP A 16 6.05 8.04 25.37
N PRO A 17 6.82 8.93 24.72
CA PRO A 17 6.25 10.07 24.05
C PRO A 17 5.36 9.58 22.90
N VAL A 18 4.07 9.86 23.01
CA VAL A 18 3.12 9.71 21.91
C VAL A 18 3.61 10.62 20.78
N ILE A 19 4.28 10.05 19.78
CA ILE A 19 4.63 10.75 18.56
C ILE A 19 3.32 11.01 17.82
N VAL A 20 2.74 12.18 18.05
CA VAL A 20 1.62 12.69 17.25
C VAL A 20 2.19 13.09 15.90
N PRO A 21 1.85 12.42 14.78
CA PRO A 21 2.31 12.85 13.47
C PRO A 21 1.78 14.27 13.20
N ALA A 22 2.64 15.14 12.69
CA ALA A 22 2.31 16.52 12.35
C ALA A 22 1.00 16.59 11.54
N PRO A 23 0.15 17.61 11.78
CA PRO A 23 -1.10 17.76 11.06
C PRO A 23 -0.83 17.79 9.56
N LEU A 24 -1.56 16.95 8.82
CA LEU A 24 -1.46 16.90 7.36
C LEU A 24 -1.88 18.26 6.81
N PRO A 25 -1.12 18.85 5.86
CA PRO A 25 -1.59 20.03 5.15
C PRO A 25 -2.90 19.68 4.45
N ALA A 26 -3.91 20.52 4.64
CA ALA A 26 -5.15 20.45 3.90
C ALA A 26 -4.90 21.00 2.50
N ASP A 27 -4.73 20.15 1.47
CA ASP A 27 -5.04 20.59 0.09
C ASP A 27 -5.18 19.46 -0.96
N SER A 28 -6.05 19.68 -1.96
CA SER A 28 -6.24 18.91 -3.21
C SER A 28 -6.68 17.43 -3.08
N GLY A 29 -7.79 17.22 -2.36
CA GLY A 29 -8.22 15.98 -1.69
C GLY A 29 -8.26 14.61 -2.41
N ARG A 30 -7.91 14.50 -3.69
CA ARG A 30 -7.85 13.22 -4.42
C ARG A 30 -6.45 12.66 -4.62
N ASP A 31 -5.40 13.47 -4.70
CA ASP A 31 -4.03 12.97 -4.93
C ASP A 31 -3.23 12.97 -3.61
N PRO A 32 -2.88 11.78 -3.04
CA PRO A 32 -2.15 11.74 -1.78
C PRO A 32 -0.76 12.37 -1.85
N LEU A 33 -0.27 12.87 -0.72
CA LEU A 33 1.10 13.31 -0.58
C LEU A 33 2.05 12.11 -0.45
N TRP A 34 2.44 11.56 -1.59
CA TRP A 34 3.38 10.45 -1.69
C TRP A 34 4.82 10.89 -1.42
N ARG A 35 5.53 10.13 -0.59
CA ARG A 35 6.94 10.37 -0.24
C ARG A 35 7.74 9.08 -0.42
N PRO A 36 8.97 9.14 -0.94
CA PRO A 36 9.86 7.98 -1.00
C PRO A 36 10.05 7.34 0.39
N GLU A 37 10.10 6.01 0.45
CA GLU A 37 10.26 5.27 1.71
C GLU A 37 11.49 5.70 2.54
N GLN A 38 12.53 6.22 1.88
CA GLN A 38 13.78 6.66 2.52
C GLN A 38 13.59 7.91 3.38
N GLN A 39 12.51 8.66 3.19
CA GLN A 39 12.20 9.86 3.98
C GLN A 39 11.56 9.54 5.34
N PHE A 40 11.22 8.28 5.60
CA PHE A 40 10.58 7.87 6.86
C PHE A 40 11.60 7.28 7.83
N THR A 41 11.74 7.91 8.99
CA THR A 41 12.57 7.40 10.08
C THR A 41 11.92 6.18 10.75
N SER A 42 12.70 5.43 11.53
CA SER A 42 12.18 4.33 12.37
C SER A 42 11.13 4.79 13.38
N THR A 43 11.23 6.03 13.85
CA THR A 43 10.26 6.64 14.77
C THR A 43 8.94 6.98 14.09
N GLN A 44 8.97 7.43 12.83
CA GLN A 44 7.77 7.72 12.05
C GLN A 44 7.11 6.44 11.51
N LEU A 45 7.90 5.41 11.24
CA LEU A 45 7.44 4.13 10.70
C LEU A 45 7.95 2.97 11.57
N ALA A 46 7.21 2.69 12.64
CA ALA A 46 7.48 1.59 13.55
C ALA A 46 7.64 0.25 12.80
N ALA A 47 8.50 -0.64 13.33
CA ALA A 47 8.88 -1.90 12.68
C ALA A 47 7.67 -2.77 12.23
N PRO A 48 6.58 -2.90 13.02
CA PRO A 48 5.43 -3.69 12.60
C PRO A 48 4.68 -3.11 11.39
N ARG A 49 4.70 -1.79 11.21
CA ARG A 49 4.16 -1.13 10.01
C ARG A 49 5.12 -1.24 8.84
N ARG A 50 6.42 -1.03 9.09
CA ARG A 50 7.47 -1.11 8.07
C ARG A 50 7.48 -2.45 7.34
N ARG A 51 7.36 -3.56 8.08
CA ARG A 51 7.35 -4.92 7.50
C ARG A 51 6.17 -5.17 6.57
N TRP A 52 5.05 -4.45 6.68
CA TRP A 52 3.92 -4.59 5.76
C TRP A 52 4.01 -3.57 4.63
N LEU A 53 4.36 -2.33 4.95
CA LEU A 53 4.42 -1.25 3.97
C LEU A 53 5.57 -1.44 2.98
N LEU A 54 6.70 -1.99 3.41
CA LEU A 54 7.90 -2.16 2.59
C LEU A 54 8.12 -3.61 2.13
N ASP A 55 7.13 -4.48 2.28
CA ASP A 55 7.22 -5.85 1.79
C ASP A 55 7.22 -5.88 0.26
N ASP A 56 8.31 -6.36 -0.33
CA ASP A 56 8.45 -6.53 -1.77
C ASP A 56 7.68 -7.74 -2.30
N GLY A 57 7.20 -8.63 -1.41
CA GLY A 57 6.34 -9.76 -1.71
C GLY A 57 4.91 -9.40 -2.13
N SER A 58 4.16 -10.42 -2.52
CA SER A 58 2.74 -10.27 -2.90
C SER A 58 1.89 -10.09 -1.66
N LEU A 59 1.25 -8.92 -1.52
CA LEU A 59 0.36 -8.65 -0.39
C LEU A 59 -0.76 -9.69 -0.29
N THR A 60 -1.32 -10.13 -1.43
CA THR A 60 -2.33 -11.19 -1.43
C THR A 60 -1.79 -12.51 -0.91
N ALA A 61 -0.60 -12.94 -1.35
CA ALA A 61 -0.02 -14.19 -0.86
C ALA A 61 0.19 -14.13 0.65
N ARG A 62 0.66 -12.98 1.16
CA ARG A 62 0.89 -12.80 2.58
C ARG A 62 -0.40 -12.72 3.40
N LEU A 63 -1.46 -12.08 2.89
CA LEU A 63 -2.78 -12.07 3.52
C LEU A 63 -3.39 -13.48 3.59
N VAL A 64 -3.22 -14.29 2.54
CA VAL A 64 -3.65 -15.70 2.55
C VAL A 64 -2.82 -16.52 3.55
N ALA A 65 -1.50 -16.28 3.61
CA ALA A 65 -0.60 -16.98 4.53
C ALA A 65 -0.81 -16.64 6.01
N LEU A 66 -1.55 -15.56 6.33
CA LEU A 66 -1.95 -15.29 7.71
C LEU A 66 -2.93 -16.33 8.25
N ASP A 67 -3.67 -17.01 7.37
CA ASP A 67 -4.76 -17.91 7.71
C ASP A 67 -5.79 -17.28 8.68
N ALA A 68 -5.93 -15.95 8.61
CA ALA A 68 -6.81 -15.16 9.47
C ALA A 68 -8.25 -15.07 8.93
N GLY A 69 -8.73 -16.16 8.31
CA GLY A 69 -10.06 -16.26 7.71
C GLY A 69 -10.11 -16.19 6.18
N ALA A 70 -11.33 -16.18 5.63
CA ALA A 70 -11.55 -16.31 4.19
C ALA A 70 -11.11 -15.08 3.40
N PHE A 71 -10.08 -15.24 2.55
CA PHE A 71 -9.63 -14.17 1.66
C PHE A 71 -10.56 -14.01 0.45
N SER A 72 -10.98 -12.77 0.15
CA SER A 72 -11.73 -12.48 -1.07
C SER A 72 -11.42 -11.09 -1.64
N VAL A 73 -11.70 -10.91 -2.94
CA VAL A 73 -11.54 -9.63 -3.64
C VAL A 73 -12.90 -9.12 -4.13
N ARG A 74 -13.28 -7.92 -3.70
CA ARG A 74 -14.46 -7.21 -4.21
C ARG A 74 -14.05 -6.10 -5.17
N ARG A 75 -14.45 -6.19 -6.44
CA ARG A 75 -14.24 -5.11 -7.41
C ARG A 75 -15.20 -3.95 -7.10
N LEU A 76 -14.65 -2.76 -6.92
CA LEU A 76 -15.41 -1.53 -6.71
C LEU A 76 -15.61 -0.79 -8.04
N TYR A 77 -14.53 -0.68 -8.82
CA TYR A 77 -14.53 0.03 -10.08
C TYR A 77 -13.58 -0.63 -11.07
N GLN A 78 -13.93 -0.61 -12.36
CA GLN A 78 -13.00 -0.86 -13.45
C GLN A 78 -13.44 -0.12 -14.69
N GLY A 79 -12.60 0.78 -15.20
CA GLY A 79 -12.94 1.59 -16.36
C GLY A 79 -11.80 2.51 -16.80
N TRP A 80 -11.95 3.07 -17.99
CA TRP A 80 -10.96 3.95 -18.58
C TRP A 80 -11.07 5.36 -17.99
N GLN A 81 -10.03 5.82 -17.32
CA GLN A 81 -9.94 7.16 -16.72
C GLN A 81 -8.63 7.83 -17.09
N VAL A 82 -8.56 9.14 -16.97
CA VAL A 82 -7.28 9.85 -16.92
C VAL A 82 -6.68 9.61 -15.53
N PRO A 83 -5.45 9.07 -15.41
CA PRO A 83 -4.80 8.88 -14.11
C PRO A 83 -4.57 10.20 -13.38
N LEU A 84 -4.39 10.15 -12.06
CA LEU A 84 -4.05 11.32 -11.27
C LEU A 84 -2.67 11.89 -11.68
N PRO A 85 -2.41 13.20 -11.47
CA PRO A 85 -1.13 13.81 -11.85
C PRO A 85 0.10 13.09 -11.26
N SER A 86 0.04 12.61 -10.02
CA SER A 86 1.14 11.84 -9.45
C SER A 86 1.29 10.45 -10.09
N GLU A 87 0.19 9.81 -10.48
CA GLU A 87 0.17 8.52 -11.18
C GLU A 87 0.76 8.67 -12.59
N GLN A 88 0.41 9.76 -13.29
CA GLN A 88 0.92 10.07 -14.63
C GLN A 88 2.44 10.22 -14.64
N ARG A 89 2.97 11.01 -13.69
CA ARG A 89 4.42 11.21 -13.53
C ARG A 89 5.15 9.90 -13.28
N LEU A 90 4.64 9.08 -12.36
CA LEU A 90 5.29 7.82 -11.99
C LEU A 90 5.23 6.76 -13.10
N LEU A 91 4.16 6.76 -13.90
CA LEU A 91 3.99 5.88 -15.07
C LEU A 91 4.66 6.41 -16.34
N GLN A 92 5.15 7.65 -16.34
CA GLN A 92 5.69 8.33 -17.52
C GLN A 92 4.70 8.36 -18.69
N VAL A 93 3.41 8.53 -18.39
CA VAL A 93 2.36 8.66 -19.41
C VAL A 93 2.10 10.14 -19.73
N PRO A 94 1.88 10.50 -21.01
CA PRO A 94 1.51 11.86 -21.38
C PRO A 94 0.24 12.32 -20.67
N ALA A 95 0.16 13.64 -20.46
CA ALA A 95 -1.05 14.27 -19.95
C ALA A 95 -2.27 13.89 -20.83
N ARG A 96 -3.43 13.66 -20.20
CA ARG A 96 -4.71 13.29 -20.84
C ARG A 96 -4.77 11.88 -21.44
N GLN A 97 -3.70 11.09 -21.40
CA GLN A 97 -3.79 9.69 -21.82
C GLN A 97 -4.68 8.90 -20.84
N ARG A 98 -5.60 8.11 -21.38
CA ARG A 98 -6.45 7.22 -20.56
C ARG A 98 -5.67 5.95 -20.20
N ALA A 99 -5.86 5.53 -18.96
CA ALA A 99 -5.45 4.23 -18.46
C ALA A 99 -6.67 3.45 -18.00
N LEU A 100 -6.58 2.12 -18.02
CA LEU A 100 -7.54 1.31 -17.31
C LEU A 100 -7.24 1.46 -15.83
N VAL A 101 -8.21 1.98 -15.10
CA VAL A 101 -8.17 2.10 -13.64
C VAL A 101 -9.03 1.00 -13.06
N ARG A 102 -8.51 0.31 -12.05
CA ARG A 102 -9.21 -0.74 -11.31
C ARG A 102 -9.08 -0.47 -9.83
N GLU A 103 -10.21 -0.48 -9.13
CA GLU A 103 -10.28 -0.31 -7.68
C GLU A 103 -10.96 -1.53 -7.07
N VAL A 104 -10.35 -2.08 -6.03
CA VAL A 104 -10.83 -3.28 -5.36
C VAL A 104 -10.67 -3.16 -3.85
N LEU A 105 -11.46 -3.95 -3.11
CA LEU A 105 -11.20 -4.24 -1.71
C LEU A 105 -10.63 -5.65 -1.60
N LEU A 106 -9.55 -5.79 -0.85
CA LEU A 106 -9.11 -7.07 -0.31
C LEU A 106 -9.82 -7.26 1.02
N ARG A 107 -10.43 -8.42 1.20
CA ARG A 107 -11.19 -8.75 2.41
C ARG A 107 -10.63 -9.99 3.09
N LEU A 108 -10.57 -9.95 4.41
CA LEU A 108 -10.34 -11.10 5.28
C LEU A 108 -11.62 -11.31 6.08
N ASP A 109 -12.17 -12.52 6.01
CA ASP A 109 -13.41 -12.91 6.69
C ASP A 109 -14.57 -11.91 6.47
N GLY A 110 -14.72 -11.48 5.22
CA GLY A 110 -15.73 -10.49 4.82
C GLY A 110 -15.40 -9.02 5.13
N GLN A 111 -14.44 -8.74 6.02
CA GLN A 111 -14.03 -7.39 6.41
C GLN A 111 -13.04 -6.79 5.41
N ALA A 112 -13.24 -5.52 5.03
CA ALA A 112 -12.35 -4.82 4.11
C ALA A 112 -11.09 -4.35 4.84
N VAL A 113 -9.95 -4.98 4.52
CA VAL A 113 -8.67 -4.68 5.18
C VAL A 113 -7.76 -3.81 4.32
N VAL A 114 -7.92 -3.85 2.99
CA VAL A 114 -7.11 -3.05 2.05
C VAL A 114 -7.97 -2.54 0.91
N PHE A 115 -7.90 -1.25 0.63
CA PHE A 115 -8.33 -0.68 -0.64
C PHE A 115 -7.14 -0.65 -1.59
N ALA A 116 -7.27 -1.27 -2.76
CA ALA A 116 -6.21 -1.29 -3.76
C ALA A 116 -6.68 -0.63 -5.05
N ARG A 117 -5.82 0.25 -5.58
CA ARG A 117 -6.01 0.94 -6.86
C ARG A 117 -4.88 0.55 -7.79
N SER A 118 -5.24 0.16 -9.00
CA SER A 118 -4.27 -0.21 -10.05
C SER A 118 -4.51 0.62 -11.30
N VAL A 119 -3.44 1.08 -11.92
CA VAL A 119 -3.48 1.91 -13.12
C VAL A 119 -2.65 1.26 -14.21
N PHE A 120 -3.31 0.95 -15.33
CA PHE A 120 -2.71 0.30 -16.48
C PHE A 120 -2.79 1.22 -17.70
N PRO A 121 -1.69 1.88 -18.09
CA PRO A 121 -1.60 2.60 -19.36
C PRO A 121 -2.10 1.75 -20.53
N ILE A 122 -2.77 2.36 -21.50
CA ILE A 122 -3.23 1.63 -22.68
C ILE A 122 -2.08 0.92 -23.42
N SER A 123 -0.89 1.52 -23.41
CA SER A 123 0.35 0.99 -23.98
C SER A 123 0.87 -0.27 -23.27
N SER A 124 0.50 -0.49 -22.01
CA SER A 124 0.90 -1.71 -21.28
C SER A 124 -0.09 -2.86 -21.43
N LEU A 125 -1.31 -2.60 -21.92
CA LEU A 125 -2.39 -3.59 -22.03
C LEU A 125 -2.43 -4.35 -23.38
N ASN A 126 -1.26 -4.79 -23.86
CA ASN A 126 -1.13 -5.58 -25.08
C ASN A 126 -0.29 -6.86 -24.84
N GLY A 127 -0.35 -7.80 -25.78
CA GLY A 127 0.36 -9.08 -25.70
C GLY A 127 0.04 -9.84 -24.40
N GLU A 128 1.08 -10.29 -23.70
CA GLU A 128 0.97 -11.06 -22.45
C GLU A 128 0.18 -10.35 -21.34
N LEU A 129 0.09 -9.02 -21.33
CA LEU A 129 -0.64 -8.25 -20.31
C LEU A 129 -2.07 -7.87 -20.74
N ALA A 130 -2.50 -8.23 -21.96
CA ALA A 130 -3.86 -7.94 -22.44
C ALA A 130 -4.95 -8.57 -21.55
N HIS A 131 -4.65 -9.72 -20.95
CA HIS A 131 -5.57 -10.42 -20.03
C HIS A 131 -5.84 -9.61 -18.74
N LEU A 132 -4.99 -8.63 -18.38
CA LEU A 132 -5.22 -7.76 -17.22
C LEU A 132 -6.49 -6.90 -17.39
N ARG A 133 -6.98 -6.72 -18.62
CA ARG A 133 -8.28 -6.08 -18.89
C ARG A 133 -9.47 -6.87 -18.36
N LYS A 134 -9.32 -8.20 -18.22
CA LYS A 134 -10.39 -9.13 -17.84
C LYS A 134 -10.23 -9.65 -16.40
N LEU A 135 -9.46 -8.95 -15.57
CA LEU A 135 -9.39 -9.27 -14.15
C LEU A 135 -10.81 -9.09 -13.58
N GLN A 136 -11.44 -10.17 -13.15
CA GLN A 136 -12.74 -10.11 -12.48
C GLN A 136 -12.48 -9.95 -10.97
N HIS A 137 -12.64 -11.03 -10.20
CA HIS A 137 -12.37 -11.09 -8.76
C HIS A 137 -10.95 -11.59 -8.43
N ARG A 138 -10.01 -11.52 -9.39
CA ARG A 138 -8.62 -11.96 -9.17
C ARG A 138 -7.77 -10.83 -8.60
N SER A 139 -6.85 -11.16 -7.70
CA SER A 139 -5.86 -10.20 -7.23
C SER A 139 -4.81 -9.95 -8.31
N LEU A 140 -4.40 -8.69 -8.46
CA LEU A 140 -3.35 -8.33 -9.40
C LEU A 140 -1.98 -8.84 -8.92
N GLY A 141 -1.72 -8.81 -7.61
CA GLY A 141 -0.49 -9.30 -7.01
C GLY A 141 -0.22 -10.78 -7.25
N ALA A 142 -1.24 -11.63 -7.39
CA ALA A 142 -1.02 -13.04 -7.75
C ALA A 142 -0.53 -13.22 -9.20
N ILE A 143 -0.74 -12.21 -10.05
CA ILE A 143 -0.44 -12.26 -11.49
C ILE A 143 0.91 -11.62 -11.78
N LEU A 144 1.18 -10.44 -11.22
CA LEU A 144 2.43 -9.71 -11.47
C LEU A 144 3.68 -10.49 -11.06
N PHE A 145 3.59 -11.24 -9.96
CA PHE A 145 4.72 -11.99 -9.41
C PHE A 145 5.01 -13.31 -10.15
N ARG A 146 4.21 -13.65 -11.16
CA ARG A 146 4.44 -14.82 -12.01
C ARG A 146 5.31 -14.50 -13.22
N TYR A 147 5.56 -13.22 -13.51
CA TYR A 147 6.34 -12.79 -14.68
C TYR A 147 7.84 -12.79 -14.38
N PRO A 148 8.63 -13.65 -15.05
CA PRO A 148 10.08 -13.60 -14.95
C PRO A 148 10.60 -12.25 -15.47
N GLY A 149 11.51 -11.61 -14.72
CA GLY A 149 12.09 -10.32 -15.10
C GLY A 149 11.22 -9.10 -14.81
N MET A 150 10.12 -9.25 -14.05
CA MET A 150 9.39 -8.12 -13.49
C MET A 150 10.31 -7.30 -12.56
N GLN A 151 10.37 -5.99 -12.83
CA GLN A 151 11.07 -5.03 -11.99
C GLN A 151 10.07 -4.17 -11.23
N ARG A 152 10.50 -3.67 -10.08
CA ARG A 152 9.67 -2.82 -9.24
C ARG A 152 10.45 -1.59 -8.79
N SER A 153 9.80 -0.42 -8.84
CA SER A 153 10.36 0.80 -8.26
C SER A 153 10.35 0.72 -6.72
N PRO A 154 11.24 1.45 -6.02
CA PRO A 154 11.11 1.66 -4.59
C PRO A 154 9.69 2.12 -4.21
N PHE A 155 9.26 1.81 -2.99
CA PHE A 155 7.95 2.22 -2.51
C PHE A 155 7.90 3.72 -2.24
N GLU A 156 6.76 4.32 -2.57
CA GLU A 156 6.36 5.61 -2.02
C GLU A 156 5.22 5.38 -1.02
N LEU A 157 5.28 6.06 0.12
CA LEU A 157 4.30 5.97 1.19
C LEU A 157 3.52 7.28 1.32
N ALA A 158 2.28 7.17 1.79
CA ALA A 158 1.45 8.31 2.13
C ALA A 158 0.64 8.02 3.39
N ARG A 159 0.27 9.08 4.11
CA ARG A 159 -0.73 9.04 5.18
C ARG A 159 -1.96 9.78 4.69
N LEU A 160 -3.07 9.06 4.56
CA LEU A 160 -4.33 9.59 4.03
C LEU A 160 -5.27 9.86 5.20
N SER A 161 -6.08 10.91 5.11
CA SER A 161 -7.23 11.05 6.00
C SER A 161 -8.22 9.89 5.77
N GLY A 162 -8.97 9.51 6.80
CA GLY A 162 -9.96 8.43 6.70
C GLY A 162 -11.11 8.73 5.73
N HIS A 163 -11.27 9.98 5.32
CA HIS A 163 -12.22 10.46 4.31
C HIS A 163 -11.56 10.93 3.01
N SER A 164 -10.32 10.52 2.74
CA SER A 164 -9.60 10.93 1.53
C SER A 164 -10.36 10.55 0.26
N ALA A 165 -10.47 11.49 -0.69
CA ALA A 165 -11.12 11.24 -1.98
C ALA A 165 -10.28 10.37 -2.93
N TYR A 166 -9.08 9.95 -2.50
CA TYR A 166 -8.30 8.93 -3.21
C TYR A 166 -8.97 7.55 -3.14
N MET A 167 -9.67 7.26 -2.05
CA MET A 167 -10.46 6.05 -1.89
C MET A 167 -11.85 6.21 -2.51
N ALA A 168 -12.52 5.10 -2.79
CA ALA A 168 -13.91 5.14 -3.25
C ALA A 168 -14.80 5.84 -2.20
N PRO A 169 -15.83 6.61 -2.60
CA PRO A 169 -16.61 7.45 -1.67
C PRO A 169 -17.24 6.72 -0.47
N TRP A 170 -17.55 5.43 -0.62
CA TRP A 170 -18.11 4.56 0.42
C TRP A 170 -17.06 3.80 1.24
N VAL A 171 -15.78 3.98 0.94
CA VAL A 171 -14.66 3.47 1.72
C VAL A 171 -14.17 4.63 2.58
N ARG A 172 -14.78 4.75 3.76
CA ARG A 172 -14.46 5.76 4.76
C ARG A 172 -14.15 5.09 6.09
N GLN A 173 -13.33 5.75 6.88
CA GLN A 173 -12.95 5.32 8.22
C GLN A 173 -12.66 6.52 9.09
N GLU A 174 -12.70 6.35 10.41
CA GLU A 174 -12.50 7.44 11.37
C GLU A 174 -11.02 7.81 11.51
N VAL A 175 -10.14 6.82 11.37
CA VAL A 175 -8.70 6.99 11.57
C VAL A 175 -7.95 7.19 10.25
N PRO A 176 -6.82 7.93 10.23
CA PRO A 176 -6.00 8.03 9.03
C PRO A 176 -5.49 6.65 8.56
N ALA A 177 -5.35 6.48 7.25
CA ALA A 177 -4.88 5.26 6.61
C ALA A 177 -3.42 5.38 6.17
N TRP A 178 -2.63 4.32 6.32
CA TRP A 178 -1.33 4.25 5.67
C TRP A 178 -1.55 3.72 4.27
N ALA A 179 -0.81 4.27 3.31
CA ALA A 179 -0.80 3.75 1.96
C ALA A 179 0.64 3.58 1.46
N ARG A 180 0.79 2.65 0.53
CA ARG A 180 1.99 2.51 -0.28
C ARG A 180 1.61 2.46 -1.74
N ARG A 181 2.55 2.81 -2.61
CA ARG A 181 2.45 2.54 -4.03
C ARG A 181 3.80 2.16 -4.60
N SER A 182 3.76 1.42 -5.71
CA SER A 182 4.96 1.11 -6.48
C SER A 182 4.61 0.83 -7.94
N CYS A 183 5.54 1.21 -8.83
CA CYS A 183 5.46 0.95 -10.25
C CYS A 183 6.12 -0.38 -10.57
N PHE A 184 5.43 -1.20 -11.34
CA PHE A 184 5.94 -2.47 -11.87
C PHE A 184 6.26 -2.27 -13.34
N ASP A 185 7.43 -2.73 -13.75
CA ASP A 185 7.84 -2.81 -15.15
C ASP A 185 7.95 -4.28 -15.56
N ILE A 186 7.25 -4.65 -16.62
CA ILE A 186 7.31 -5.98 -17.21
C ILE A 186 7.70 -5.80 -18.67
N ARG A 187 9.00 -5.95 -18.98
CA ARG A 187 9.55 -5.81 -20.34
C ARG A 187 9.18 -4.45 -20.97
N GLY A 188 9.35 -3.36 -20.23
CA GLY A 188 9.04 -2.00 -20.66
C GLY A 188 7.56 -1.60 -20.53
N LYS A 189 6.71 -2.52 -20.05
CA LYS A 189 5.28 -2.25 -19.81
C LYS A 189 5.08 -1.87 -18.35
N ARG A 190 4.85 -0.58 -18.12
CA ARG A 190 4.67 -0.02 -16.78
C ARG A 190 3.22 -0.08 -16.34
N LEU A 191 3.03 -0.40 -15.06
CA LEU A 191 1.74 -0.31 -14.36
C LEU A 191 1.98 0.11 -12.91
N LEU A 192 0.96 0.69 -12.30
CA LEU A 192 1.02 1.20 -10.93
C LEU A 192 0.07 0.42 -10.05
N VAL A 193 0.52 0.09 -8.84
CA VAL A 193 -0.33 -0.45 -7.79
C VAL A 193 -0.16 0.40 -6.55
N SER A 194 -1.28 0.86 -6.02
CA SER A 194 -1.39 1.55 -4.74
C SER A 194 -2.28 0.75 -3.80
N GLU A 195 -1.87 0.64 -2.55
CA GLU A 195 -2.54 -0.15 -1.51
C GLU A 195 -2.70 0.74 -0.28
N VAL A 196 -3.94 0.93 0.14
CA VAL A 196 -4.34 1.68 1.33
C VAL A 196 -4.79 0.69 2.39
N PHE A 197 -4.09 0.67 3.52
CA PHE A 197 -4.34 -0.22 4.65
C PHE A 197 -5.43 0.40 5.52
N LEU A 198 -6.59 -0.25 5.57
CA LEU A 198 -7.79 0.24 6.22
C LEU A 198 -7.76 0.01 7.74
N GLN A 199 -8.70 0.59 8.47
CA GLN A 199 -8.82 0.49 9.93
C GLN A 199 -8.88 -0.96 10.41
N GLU A 200 -9.58 -1.83 9.68
CA GLU A 200 -9.69 -3.27 9.97
C GLU A 200 -8.42 -4.06 9.64
N PHE A 201 -7.36 -3.42 9.13
CA PHE A 201 -6.07 -4.06 8.97
C PHE A 201 -5.43 -4.25 10.35
N THR A 202 -5.78 -5.34 11.04
CA THR A 202 -5.17 -5.79 12.30
C THR A 202 -3.84 -6.53 12.16
N PRO A 203 -3.42 -7.07 10.99
CA PRO A 203 -2.15 -7.79 10.90
C PRO A 203 -0.88 -6.95 11.13
N TRP A 204 -0.98 -5.67 11.50
CA TRP A 204 0.15 -4.79 11.79
C TRP A 204 1.19 -5.43 12.68
N ASP A 205 0.80 -6.29 13.63
CA ASP A 205 1.71 -6.97 14.60
C ASP A 205 1.94 -8.48 14.34
N ALA A 206 1.16 -9.12 13.45
CA ALA A 206 1.39 -10.50 12.98
C ALA A 206 2.80 -10.78 12.41
N SER A 207 3.63 -11.51 13.15
CA SER A 207 4.99 -11.89 12.72
C SER A 207 4.93 -13.09 11.76
N LEU A 208 4.61 -12.84 10.50
CA LEU A 208 4.81 -13.85 9.46
C LEU A 208 6.28 -13.95 9.08
N ALA A 209 6.74 -15.18 8.84
CA ALA A 209 8.02 -15.42 8.17
C ALA A 209 7.99 -14.62 6.86
N VAL A 210 8.89 -13.64 6.74
CA VAL A 210 9.03 -12.84 5.53
C VAL A 210 9.18 -13.81 4.38
N HIS A 211 8.22 -13.80 3.43
CA HIS A 211 8.43 -14.44 2.15
C HIS A 211 9.57 -13.67 1.49
N ARG A 212 10.82 -14.09 1.78
CA ARG A 212 11.99 -13.74 1.00
C ARG A 212 11.76 -14.37 -0.36
N SER A 213 11.00 -13.68 -1.22
CA SER A 213 11.10 -13.92 -2.65
C SER A 213 12.60 -13.86 -2.95
N ARG A 214 13.11 -14.91 -3.60
CA ARG A 214 14.54 -15.16 -3.79
C ARG A 214 15.22 -13.84 -4.14
N ARG A 215 16.14 -13.40 -3.26
CA ARG A 215 17.03 -12.27 -3.50
C ARG A 215 17.89 -12.66 -4.71
N GLY A 216 17.36 -12.35 -5.90
CA GLY A 216 17.81 -12.82 -7.20
C GLY A 216 17.27 -11.88 -8.26
N THR A 217 17.86 -10.69 -8.30
CA THR A 217 17.78 -9.70 -9.38
C THR A 217 16.43 -8.98 -9.58
N VAL A 218 15.85 -8.44 -8.51
CA VAL A 218 15.05 -7.20 -8.64
C VAL A 218 16.06 -6.05 -8.64
N SER A 219 16.58 -5.69 -9.81
CA SER A 219 17.43 -4.51 -9.94
C SER A 219 16.56 -3.28 -9.72
N ALA A 220 16.77 -2.59 -8.59
CA ALA A 220 16.31 -1.23 -8.41
C ALA A 220 17.09 -0.34 -9.38
N ALA A 221 16.69 -0.32 -10.65
CA ALA A 221 17.29 0.55 -11.65
C ALA A 221 16.89 2.00 -11.31
N ILE A 222 17.84 2.72 -10.71
CA ILE A 222 17.79 4.15 -10.47
C ILE A 222 17.81 4.84 -11.84
N HIS A 223 16.65 5.28 -12.34
CA HIS A 223 16.65 6.36 -13.32
C HIS A 223 16.68 7.68 -12.58
N ARG A 224 17.91 8.20 -12.42
CA ARG A 224 18.15 9.63 -12.19
C ARG A 224 17.50 10.39 -13.33
N ILE A 225 16.48 11.18 -12.99
CA ILE A 225 15.95 12.23 -13.85
C ILE A 225 17.09 13.24 -14.02
N LYS A 226 17.67 13.36 -15.22
CA LYS A 226 18.48 14.54 -15.57
C LYS A 226 17.50 15.67 -15.88
N GLN A 227 17.73 16.81 -15.23
CA GLN A 227 17.11 18.09 -15.54
C GLN A 227 17.51 18.54 -16.95
#